data_AF-A0A1S1BL68-F1
#
_entry.id   AF-A0A1S1BL68-F1
#
_cell.length_a   1.000
_cell.length_b   1.000
_cell.length_c   1.000
_cell.angle_alpha   90.00
_cell.angle_beta   90.00
_cell.angle_gamma   90.00
#
_symmetry.space_group_name_H-M   'P 1'
#
loop_
_entity.id
_entity.type
_entity.pdbx_description
1 polymer ?
#
loop_
_entity_poly.entity_id
_entity_poly.type
_entity_poly.pdbx_seq_one_letter_code
_entity_poly.pdbx_strand_id
1 'polypeptide(L)'
;MNIDLGWWQFAAMVLDYAIKFVMIGVVPGGRKPSSANAWLLLILLLPVVGLPLYLLMGSTFVSRRRHRIQVEARRHIDDTNLNVADFPADEELPDVTTSIVRLNRTLTGYPAVHADVRALWTDYRKTMHRMASLIDDSTSHVNIEIYAVAWDDTTDVVFRAIERAVVRGVHVRLLFDHIGSQKYPGFRKLKRRLTEIGVDWHMMLPLAPHRGRWRRPDLRNHRKLLVVDSRVAMLGSFNLIDRSYLVRQHVRAGRQWVDAFVELEGPIVASADSMFATDWYTESGEVIEQAPVRESSTSNGVLQLVPSGPGYLTEPNLRMFVSMIHNAKTHVTLCSPYFVPDDSLLEAITSACYRGVHVDLLVSAKSDQFMVQHAQSAYYEQLLKAGVRIWEFPAPFVLHTKFVLIDDGLPGSSAVVGSSNMDIRSFSLNYESSLFVASGTLLHMLSELGTCYLAVSRELTLERWDQRPWYRRYIDNVMKLTSALQ
;
A
#
# COMPACT_ATOMS: atom_id res chain seq x y z
N MET A 1 -53.42 -22.21 -17.90
CA MET A 1 -53.10 -20.77 -17.76
C MET A 1 -51.97 -20.50 -18.75
N ASN A 2 -52.29 -20.02 -19.95
CA ASN A 2 -51.29 -19.70 -20.96
C ASN A 2 -50.57 -18.42 -20.53
N ILE A 3 -49.32 -18.55 -20.12
CA ILE A 3 -48.47 -17.38 -19.85
C ILE A 3 -48.17 -16.76 -21.21
N ASP A 4 -48.70 -15.57 -21.45
CA ASP A 4 -48.42 -14.81 -22.67
C ASP A 4 -46.97 -14.33 -22.62
N LEU A 5 -46.10 -15.03 -23.35
CA LEU A 5 -44.66 -14.80 -23.39
C LEU A 5 -44.30 -13.42 -23.97
N GLY A 6 -45.18 -12.79 -24.75
CA GLY A 6 -44.92 -11.49 -25.38
C GLY A 6 -44.78 -10.35 -24.37
N TRP A 7 -45.60 -10.36 -23.31
CA TRP A 7 -45.53 -9.34 -22.25
C TRP A 7 -44.23 -9.43 -21.44
N TRP A 8 -43.77 -10.65 -21.15
CA TRP A 8 -42.51 -10.85 -20.43
C TRP A 8 -41.29 -10.45 -21.25
N GLN A 9 -41.31 -10.71 -22.56
CA GLN A 9 -40.25 -10.27 -23.48
C GLN A 9 -40.19 -8.75 -23.58
N PHE A 10 -41.35 -8.08 -23.73
CA PHE A 10 -41.43 -6.63 -23.77
C PHE A 10 -40.97 -6.00 -22.45
N ALA A 11 -41.42 -6.53 -21.30
CA ALA A 11 -41.00 -6.05 -19.99
C ALA A 11 -39.50 -6.23 -19.76
N ALA A 12 -38.92 -7.37 -20.16
CA ALA A 12 -37.48 -7.61 -20.06
C ALA A 12 -36.68 -6.63 -20.94
N MET A 13 -37.15 -6.36 -22.16
CA MET A 13 -36.54 -5.38 -23.06
C MET A 13 -36.58 -3.97 -22.46
N VAL A 14 -37.74 -3.53 -21.95
CA VAL A 14 -37.88 -2.20 -21.32
C VAL A 14 -36.95 -2.09 -20.11
N LEU A 15 -36.89 -3.11 -19.26
CA LEU A 15 -36.00 -3.14 -18.10
C LEU A 15 -34.52 -3.04 -18.51
N ASP A 16 -34.11 -3.79 -19.54
CA ASP A 16 -32.75 -3.76 -20.08
C ASP A 16 -32.34 -2.36 -20.56
N TYR A 17 -33.16 -1.73 -21.39
CA TYR A 17 -32.90 -0.38 -21.88
C TYR A 17 -32.94 0.68 -20.76
N ALA A 18 -33.84 0.52 -19.79
CA ALA A 18 -33.91 1.41 -18.63
C ALA A 18 -32.62 1.32 -17.79
N ILE A 19 -32.12 0.11 -17.51
CA ILE A 19 -30.84 -0.09 -16.82
C ILE A 19 -29.72 0.60 -17.59
N LYS A 20 -29.58 0.36 -18.90
CA LYS A 20 -28.54 0.98 -19.73
C LYS A 20 -28.60 2.51 -19.67
N PHE A 21 -29.79 3.09 -19.84
CA PHE A 21 -29.98 4.54 -19.81
C PHE A 21 -29.60 5.14 -18.44
N VAL A 22 -30.06 4.55 -17.35
CA VAL A 22 -29.72 5.00 -15.99
C VAL A 22 -28.22 4.88 -15.73
N MET A 23 -27.60 3.76 -16.13
CA MET A 23 -26.19 3.51 -15.86
C MET A 23 -25.26 4.45 -16.62
N ILE A 24 -25.64 4.96 -17.80
CA ILE A 24 -24.90 6.02 -18.51
C ILE A 24 -24.78 7.29 -17.66
N GLY A 25 -25.82 7.68 -16.92
CA GLY A 25 -25.77 8.83 -16.02
C GLY A 25 -25.07 8.55 -14.68
N VAL A 26 -25.10 7.30 -14.21
CA VAL A 26 -24.63 6.93 -12.86
C VAL A 26 -23.16 6.49 -12.83
N VAL A 27 -22.70 5.71 -13.81
CA VAL A 27 -21.35 5.11 -13.80
C VAL A 27 -20.22 6.14 -13.94
N PRO A 28 -20.31 7.20 -14.77
CA PRO A 28 -19.24 8.17 -14.89
C PRO A 28 -18.98 9.01 -13.64
N GLY A 29 -19.98 9.13 -12.75
CA GLY A 29 -19.87 9.97 -11.55
C GLY A 29 -18.71 9.56 -10.65
N GLY A 30 -17.74 10.46 -10.48
CA GLY A 30 -16.60 10.31 -9.56
C GLY A 30 -15.60 9.22 -9.94
N ARG A 31 -15.51 8.83 -11.23
CA ARG A 31 -14.55 7.84 -11.72
C ARG A 31 -13.69 8.39 -12.84
N LYS A 32 -12.50 7.80 -13.03
CA LYS A 32 -11.68 8.05 -14.22
C LYS A 32 -12.45 7.58 -15.47
N PRO A 33 -12.38 8.31 -16.61
CA PRO A 33 -13.10 7.95 -17.82
C PRO A 33 -12.86 6.51 -18.30
N SER A 34 -11.63 6.01 -18.18
CA SER A 34 -11.26 4.64 -18.53
C SER A 34 -12.03 3.59 -17.71
N SER A 35 -12.12 3.77 -16.39
CA SER A 35 -12.88 2.90 -15.49
C SER A 35 -14.38 2.98 -15.72
N ALA A 36 -14.91 4.20 -15.91
CA ALA A 36 -16.31 4.40 -16.23
C ALA A 36 -16.70 3.68 -17.54
N ASN A 37 -15.89 3.81 -18.59
CA ASN A 37 -16.12 3.14 -19.86
C ASN A 37 -16.06 1.62 -19.74
N ALA A 38 -15.11 1.07 -18.96
CA ALA A 38 -15.00 -0.37 -18.75
C ALA A 38 -16.28 -0.95 -18.08
N TRP A 39 -16.79 -0.28 -17.05
CA TRP A 39 -18.03 -0.67 -16.39
C TRP A 39 -19.25 -0.50 -17.29
N LEU A 40 -19.34 0.60 -18.05
CA LEU A 40 -20.42 0.82 -19.02
C LEU A 40 -20.44 -0.25 -20.10
N LEU A 41 -19.28 -0.60 -20.67
CA LEU A 41 -19.18 -1.67 -21.67
C LEU A 41 -19.64 -3.01 -21.10
N LEU A 42 -19.22 -3.36 -19.88
CA LEU A 42 -19.64 -4.61 -19.24
C LEU A 42 -21.16 -4.65 -19.01
N ILE A 43 -21.75 -3.55 -18.54
CA ILE A 43 -23.20 -3.45 -18.32
C ILE A 43 -23.96 -3.45 -19.65
N LEU A 44 -23.44 -2.78 -20.68
CA LEU A 44 -24.09 -2.67 -21.98
C LEU A 44 -24.14 -4.03 -22.70
N LEU A 45 -23.04 -4.79 -22.63
CA LEU A 45 -22.90 -6.09 -23.29
C LEU A 45 -23.53 -7.23 -22.48
N LEU A 46 -23.39 -7.20 -21.15
CA LEU A 46 -23.82 -8.28 -20.25
C LEU A 46 -24.55 -7.72 -19.03
N PRO A 47 -25.72 -7.07 -19.17
CA PRO A 47 -26.39 -6.34 -18.09
C PRO A 47 -26.72 -7.20 -16.86
N VAL A 48 -27.10 -8.46 -17.08
CA VAL A 48 -27.40 -9.44 -16.02
C VAL A 48 -26.19 -9.75 -15.14
N VAL A 49 -24.96 -9.63 -15.69
CA VAL A 49 -23.70 -9.91 -14.97
C VAL A 49 -23.03 -8.60 -14.55
N GLY A 50 -22.95 -7.63 -15.45
CA GLY A 50 -22.31 -6.34 -15.29
C GLY A 50 -22.97 -5.47 -14.23
N LEU A 51 -24.31 -5.44 -14.14
CA LEU A 51 -24.98 -4.64 -13.11
C LEU A 51 -24.71 -5.18 -11.70
N PRO A 52 -24.89 -6.50 -11.40
CA PRO A 52 -24.49 -7.03 -10.10
C PRO A 52 -23.00 -6.80 -9.80
N LEU A 53 -22.08 -7.07 -10.74
CA LEU A 53 -20.65 -6.84 -10.52
C LEU A 53 -20.35 -5.36 -10.23
N TYR A 54 -20.99 -4.43 -10.94
CA TYR A 54 -20.83 -2.99 -10.71
C TYR A 54 -21.33 -2.60 -9.31
N LEU A 55 -22.47 -3.13 -8.88
CA LEU A 55 -23.00 -2.84 -7.54
C LEU A 55 -22.08 -3.41 -6.45
N LEU A 56 -21.47 -4.58 -6.69
CA LEU A 56 -20.58 -5.26 -5.74
C LEU A 56 -19.20 -4.60 -5.64
N MET A 57 -18.60 -4.20 -6.76
CA MET A 57 -17.18 -3.77 -6.85
C MET A 57 -17.03 -2.37 -7.44
N GLY A 58 -17.83 -2.02 -8.45
CA GLY A 58 -17.72 -0.75 -9.17
C GLY A 58 -18.21 0.46 -8.37
N SER A 59 -19.10 0.28 -7.40
CA SER A 59 -19.72 1.39 -6.65
C SER A 59 -18.70 2.18 -5.81
N THR A 60 -18.65 3.51 -5.95
CA THR A 60 -17.73 4.42 -5.23
C THR A 60 -18.08 4.60 -3.74
N PHE A 61 -19.11 3.91 -3.26
CA PHE A 61 -19.59 4.05 -1.89
C PHE A 61 -18.67 3.33 -0.89
N VAL A 62 -17.64 4.02 -0.41
CA VAL A 62 -17.08 3.74 0.91
C VAL A 62 -18.22 3.90 1.92
N SER A 63 -18.33 3.01 2.91
CA SER A 63 -19.43 3.06 3.88
C SER A 63 -19.51 4.46 4.51
N ARG A 64 -20.70 5.08 4.56
CA ARG A 64 -20.90 6.46 5.06
C ARG A 64 -20.20 6.71 6.40
N ARG A 65 -20.19 5.71 7.30
CA ARG A 65 -19.47 5.76 8.59
C ARG A 65 -17.96 5.95 8.41
N ARG A 66 -17.29 5.16 7.57
CA ARG A 66 -15.83 5.26 7.34
C ARG A 66 -15.45 6.60 6.73
N HIS A 67 -16.23 7.08 5.76
CA HIS A 67 -15.98 8.39 5.18
C HIS A 67 -16.10 9.50 6.23
N ARG A 68 -17.14 9.45 7.08
CA ARG A 68 -17.29 10.38 8.19
C ARG A 68 -16.12 10.32 9.17
N ILE A 69 -15.71 9.12 9.59
CA ILE A 69 -14.56 8.93 10.50
C ILE A 69 -13.29 9.51 9.88
N GLN A 70 -13.04 9.28 8.58
CA GLN A 70 -11.87 9.83 7.91
C GLN A 70 -11.89 11.37 7.90
N VAL A 71 -13.05 11.99 7.64
CA VAL A 71 -13.21 13.45 7.65
C VAL A 71 -13.02 14.01 9.06
N GLU A 72 -13.57 13.35 10.08
CA GLU A 72 -13.39 13.72 11.50
C GLU A 72 -11.92 13.59 11.92
N ALA A 73 -11.28 12.46 11.59
CA ALA A 73 -9.87 12.23 11.86
C ALA A 73 -8.99 13.28 11.16
N ARG A 74 -9.30 13.61 9.89
CA ARG A 74 -8.58 14.65 9.16
C ARG A 74 -8.69 16.00 9.87
N ARG A 75 -9.88 16.40 10.28
CA ARG A 75 -10.07 17.66 11.04
C ARG A 75 -9.26 17.64 12.34
N HIS A 76 -9.29 16.53 13.08
CA HIS A 76 -8.55 16.40 14.32
C HIS A 76 -7.02 16.49 14.11
N ILE A 77 -6.51 15.88 13.04
CA ILE A 77 -5.10 15.97 12.63
C ILE A 77 -4.74 17.40 12.25
N ASP A 78 -5.59 18.07 11.46
CA ASP A 78 -5.38 19.45 11.07
C ASP A 78 -5.36 20.35 12.32
N ASP A 79 -6.37 20.22 13.21
CA ASP A 79 -6.51 20.97 14.46
C ASP A 79 -5.29 20.80 15.39
N THR A 80 -4.85 19.57 15.59
CA THR A 80 -3.67 19.24 16.42
C THR A 80 -2.41 19.86 15.86
N ASN A 81 -2.30 19.99 14.54
CA ASN A 81 -1.12 20.47 13.86
C ASN A 81 -1.28 21.91 13.31
N LEU A 82 -2.29 22.68 13.72
CA LEU A 82 -2.54 24.03 13.17
C LEU A 82 -1.34 24.96 13.34
N ASN A 83 -0.62 24.83 14.46
CA ASN A 83 0.53 25.67 14.82
C ASN A 83 1.87 24.95 14.62
N VAL A 84 1.86 23.77 14.01
CA VAL A 84 3.08 23.03 13.68
C VAL A 84 3.53 23.47 12.29
N ALA A 85 4.79 23.86 12.16
CA ALA A 85 5.37 24.20 10.86
C ALA A 85 5.31 23.00 9.89
N ASP A 86 5.38 23.27 8.58
CA ASP A 86 5.36 22.21 7.56
C ASP A 86 6.50 21.20 7.73
N PHE A 87 7.65 21.67 8.21
CA PHE A 87 8.86 20.92 8.56
C PHE A 87 9.61 21.64 9.68
N PRO A 88 10.59 20.98 10.36
CA PRO A 88 11.34 21.59 11.46
C PRO A 88 12.06 22.89 11.05
N ALA A 89 11.97 23.94 11.86
CA ALA A 89 12.48 25.27 11.52
C ALA A 89 14.03 25.37 11.54
N ASP A 90 14.67 24.39 12.16
CA ASP A 90 16.12 24.21 12.24
C ASP A 90 16.72 23.47 11.04
N GLU A 91 15.88 23.04 10.09
CA GLU A 91 16.28 22.27 8.90
C GLU A 91 16.18 23.12 7.63
N GLU A 92 17.20 23.06 6.78
CA GLU A 92 17.18 23.69 5.45
C GLU A 92 16.91 22.62 4.38
N LEU A 93 15.67 22.59 3.88
CA LEU A 93 15.27 21.69 2.81
C LEU A 93 15.26 22.40 1.45
N PRO A 94 15.73 21.76 0.37
CA PRO A 94 15.64 22.31 -0.99
C PRO A 94 14.20 22.69 -1.37
N ASP A 95 14.04 23.74 -2.19
CA ASP A 95 12.71 24.28 -2.57
C ASP A 95 11.75 23.22 -3.12
N VAL A 96 12.28 22.30 -3.94
CA VAL A 96 11.52 21.18 -4.52
C VAL A 96 11.01 20.26 -3.41
N THR A 97 11.86 19.90 -2.45
CA THR A 97 11.51 19.04 -1.31
C THR A 97 10.47 19.73 -0.44
N THR A 98 10.65 21.02 -0.13
CA THR A 98 9.69 21.84 0.63
C THR A 98 8.34 21.92 -0.07
N SER A 99 8.32 22.05 -1.40
CA SER A 99 7.08 22.04 -2.20
C SER A 99 6.33 20.71 -2.07
N ILE A 100 7.05 19.57 -2.08
CA ILE A 100 6.45 18.24 -1.89
C ILE A 100 5.95 18.05 -0.45
N VAL A 101 6.70 18.53 0.55
CA VAL A 101 6.24 18.51 1.96
C VAL A 101 4.92 19.26 2.12
N ARG A 102 4.81 20.45 1.54
CA ARG A 102 3.58 21.27 1.53
C ARG A 102 2.43 20.61 0.79
N LEU A 103 2.71 19.97 -0.35
CA LEU A 103 1.73 19.17 -1.08
C LEU A 103 1.17 18.07 -0.18
N ASN A 104 2.04 17.24 0.39
CA ASN A 104 1.65 16.14 1.26
C ASN A 104 0.89 16.63 2.50
N ARG A 105 1.34 17.72 3.12
CA ARG A 105 0.70 18.36 4.27
C ARG A 105 -0.71 18.84 3.92
N THR A 106 -0.88 19.52 2.79
CA THR A 106 -2.18 19.97 2.30
C THR A 106 -3.13 18.79 2.03
N LEU A 107 -2.61 17.67 1.55
CA LEU A 107 -3.42 16.52 1.17
C LEU A 107 -3.74 15.57 2.33
N THR A 108 -2.91 15.54 3.36
CA THR A 108 -3.01 14.52 4.44
C THR A 108 -3.19 15.10 5.85
N GLY A 109 -2.77 16.35 6.07
CA GLY A 109 -2.71 16.97 7.39
C GLY A 109 -1.48 16.55 8.22
N TYR A 110 -0.55 15.76 7.69
CA TYR A 110 0.67 15.36 8.43
C TYR A 110 1.84 16.30 8.08
N PRO A 111 2.53 16.90 9.07
CA PRO A 111 3.74 17.68 8.83
C PRO A 111 4.93 16.74 8.60
N ALA A 112 5.97 17.26 7.96
CA ALA A 112 7.28 16.64 8.06
C ALA A 112 7.87 16.95 9.43
N VAL A 113 8.52 15.96 10.05
CA VAL A 113 9.04 16.07 11.41
C VAL A 113 10.38 15.36 11.52
N HIS A 114 11.11 15.68 12.58
CA HIS A 114 12.33 14.97 12.95
C HIS A 114 12.07 13.48 13.19
N ALA A 115 13.05 12.65 12.82
CA ALA A 115 13.04 11.22 13.02
C ALA A 115 14.44 10.71 13.36
N ASP A 116 14.48 9.76 14.29
CA ASP A 116 15.67 8.98 14.61
C ASP A 116 15.54 7.63 13.90
N VAL A 117 16.13 7.52 12.72
CA VAL A 117 16.19 6.28 11.95
C VAL A 117 17.19 5.35 12.62
N ARG A 118 16.69 4.30 13.27
CA ARG A 118 17.51 3.34 14.03
C ARG A 118 18.08 2.25 13.13
N ALA A 119 17.29 1.73 12.19
CA ALA A 119 17.70 0.68 11.27
C ALA A 119 16.75 0.52 10.08
N LEU A 120 17.29 -0.02 8.98
CA LEU A 120 16.53 -0.59 7.87
C LEU A 120 16.65 -2.12 7.91
N TRP A 121 15.58 -2.79 8.31
CA TRP A 121 15.52 -4.24 8.47
C TRP A 121 15.07 -4.91 7.19
N THR A 122 15.86 -5.87 6.68
CA THR A 122 15.57 -6.59 5.42
C THR A 122 15.61 -8.12 5.56
N ASP A 123 16.18 -8.63 6.66
CA ASP A 123 16.20 -10.05 6.98
C ASP A 123 14.94 -10.45 7.75
N TYR A 124 14.13 -11.32 7.16
CA TYR A 124 12.83 -11.74 7.69
C TYR A 124 12.89 -12.26 9.14
N ARG A 125 13.88 -13.09 9.47
CA ARG A 125 13.99 -13.70 10.79
C ARG A 125 14.46 -12.68 11.81
N LYS A 126 15.48 -11.88 11.46
CA LYS A 126 15.97 -10.81 12.33
C LYS A 126 14.89 -9.76 12.60
N THR A 127 14.07 -9.40 11.60
CA THR A 127 12.93 -8.50 11.78
C THR A 127 11.93 -9.07 12.80
N MET A 128 11.55 -10.35 12.71
CA MET A 128 10.64 -10.97 13.70
C MET A 128 11.22 -10.96 15.11
N HIS A 129 12.52 -11.27 15.25
CA HIS A 129 13.19 -11.19 16.55
C HIS A 129 13.27 -9.76 17.07
N ARG A 130 13.49 -8.77 16.21
CA ARG A 130 13.50 -7.36 16.62
C ARG A 130 12.12 -6.92 17.09
N MET A 131 11.06 -7.24 16.34
CA MET A 131 9.68 -6.98 16.77
C MET A 131 9.39 -7.63 18.13
N ALA A 132 9.77 -8.89 18.31
CA ALA A 132 9.60 -9.59 19.59
C ALA A 132 10.35 -8.90 20.74
N SER A 133 11.60 -8.48 20.53
CA SER A 133 12.39 -7.74 21.52
C SER A 133 11.73 -6.42 21.89
N LEU A 134 11.26 -5.63 20.92
CA LEU A 134 10.55 -4.37 21.20
C LEU A 134 9.28 -4.62 22.04
N ILE A 135 8.55 -5.69 21.76
CA ILE A 135 7.34 -6.08 22.50
C ILE A 135 7.69 -6.62 23.90
N ASP A 136 8.81 -7.32 24.06
CA ASP A 136 9.29 -7.75 25.38
C ASP A 136 9.72 -6.56 26.25
N ASP A 137 10.29 -5.53 25.64
CA ASP A 137 10.72 -4.31 26.33
C ASP A 137 9.58 -3.32 26.61
N SER A 138 8.39 -3.55 26.04
CA SER A 138 7.26 -2.63 26.16
C SER A 138 6.69 -2.57 27.59
N THR A 139 6.28 -1.37 28.02
CA THR A 139 5.78 -1.11 29.38
C THR A 139 4.34 -0.62 29.47
N SER A 140 3.76 -0.11 28.37
CA SER A 140 2.43 0.50 28.38
C SER A 140 1.49 -0.10 27.33
N HIS A 141 1.87 -0.06 26.05
CA HIS A 141 1.02 -0.52 24.97
C HIS A 141 1.83 -0.91 23.73
N VAL A 142 1.22 -1.78 22.93
CA VAL A 142 1.74 -2.21 21.63
C VAL A 142 0.60 -2.15 20.63
N ASN A 143 0.76 -1.37 19.57
CA ASN A 143 -0.20 -1.19 18.49
C ASN A 143 0.35 -1.84 17.22
N ILE A 144 -0.34 -2.85 16.69
CA ILE A 144 0.10 -3.60 15.51
C ILE A 144 -0.98 -3.54 14.44
N GLU A 145 -0.60 -3.17 13.22
CA GLU A 145 -1.47 -3.19 12.04
C GLU A 145 -0.74 -3.87 10.88
N ILE A 146 -1.23 -5.02 10.42
CA ILE A 146 -0.57 -5.81 9.37
C ILE A 146 -1.59 -6.41 8.40
N TYR A 147 -1.37 -6.27 7.09
CA TYR A 147 -2.23 -6.88 6.07
C TYR A 147 -2.42 -8.40 6.21
N ALA A 148 -1.32 -9.15 6.23
CA ALA A 148 -1.35 -10.62 6.30
C ALA A 148 -0.73 -11.12 7.60
N VAL A 149 -1.52 -11.87 8.37
CA VAL A 149 -1.11 -12.45 9.65
C VAL A 149 -1.38 -13.95 9.68
N ALA A 150 -0.36 -14.72 10.06
CA ALA A 150 -0.47 -16.13 10.39
C ALA A 150 0.45 -16.46 11.57
N TRP A 151 -0.01 -17.34 12.46
CA TRP A 151 0.79 -17.87 13.56
C TRP A 151 1.44 -19.18 13.11
N ASP A 152 2.73 -19.10 12.77
CA ASP A 152 3.57 -20.17 12.26
C ASP A 152 4.94 -20.16 12.96
N ASP A 153 5.85 -21.04 12.56
CA ASP A 153 7.15 -21.20 13.23
C ASP A 153 8.03 -19.93 13.15
N THR A 154 7.89 -19.14 12.09
CA THR A 154 8.65 -17.89 11.90
C THR A 154 8.08 -16.77 12.77
N THR A 155 6.75 -16.71 12.91
CA THR A 155 6.06 -15.65 13.67
C THR A 155 5.81 -15.98 15.13
N ASP A 156 6.00 -17.24 15.55
CA ASP A 156 5.78 -17.72 16.92
C ASP A 156 6.52 -16.86 17.94
N VAL A 157 7.73 -16.41 17.63
CA VAL A 157 8.54 -15.55 18.51
C VAL A 157 7.84 -14.23 18.83
N VAL A 158 7.16 -13.62 17.85
CA VAL A 158 6.42 -12.36 18.01
C VAL A 158 5.17 -12.61 18.85
N PHE A 159 4.40 -13.66 18.55
CA PHE A 159 3.17 -13.95 19.30
C PHE A 159 3.44 -14.36 20.76
N ARG A 160 4.54 -15.07 21.03
CA ARG A 160 4.96 -15.35 22.40
C ARG A 160 5.42 -14.08 23.15
N ALA A 161 6.07 -13.15 22.47
CA ALA A 161 6.39 -11.85 23.07
C ALA A 161 5.12 -11.06 23.39
N ILE A 162 4.14 -11.09 22.50
CA ILE A 162 2.80 -10.51 22.74
C ILE A 162 2.14 -11.14 23.97
N GLU A 163 2.11 -12.48 24.07
CA GLU A 163 1.56 -13.17 25.23
C GLU A 163 2.27 -12.75 26.53
N ARG A 164 3.61 -12.68 26.52
CA ARG A 164 4.37 -12.18 27.68
C ARG A 164 4.03 -10.73 28.01
N ALA A 165 3.85 -9.86 27.01
CA ALA A 165 3.49 -8.46 27.22
C ALA A 165 2.11 -8.32 27.86
N VAL A 166 1.11 -9.07 27.37
CA VAL A 166 -0.23 -9.10 27.97
C VAL A 166 -0.18 -9.57 29.42
N VAL A 167 0.60 -10.62 29.72
CA VAL A 167 0.79 -11.11 31.11
C VAL A 167 1.42 -10.05 32.01
N ARG A 168 2.31 -9.19 31.48
CA ARG A 168 2.87 -8.04 32.21
C ARG A 168 1.90 -6.87 32.37
N GLY A 169 0.70 -6.94 31.79
CA GLY A 169 -0.31 -5.88 31.82
C GLY A 169 -0.18 -4.83 30.71
N VAL A 170 0.66 -5.07 29.70
CA VAL A 170 0.76 -4.21 28.51
C VAL A 170 -0.49 -4.37 27.65
N HIS A 171 -1.10 -3.27 27.23
CA HIS A 171 -2.26 -3.34 26.33
C HIS A 171 -1.80 -3.56 24.88
N VAL A 172 -2.04 -4.76 24.36
CA VAL A 172 -1.66 -5.13 22.99
C VAL A 172 -2.89 -5.07 22.08
N ARG A 173 -2.85 -4.17 21.09
CA ARG A 173 -3.85 -3.98 20.05
C ARG A 173 -3.35 -4.54 18.71
N LEU A 174 -4.14 -5.38 18.06
CA LEU A 174 -3.79 -6.01 16.79
C LEU A 174 -4.90 -5.85 15.74
N LEU A 175 -4.57 -5.15 14.66
CA LEU A 175 -5.36 -5.06 13.43
C LEU A 175 -4.76 -5.94 12.34
N PHE A 176 -5.60 -6.75 11.69
CA PHE A 176 -5.20 -7.49 10.49
C PHE A 176 -6.29 -7.57 9.43
N ASP A 177 -5.91 -7.61 8.15
CA ASP A 177 -6.92 -7.67 7.07
C ASP A 177 -7.63 -9.02 7.05
N HIS A 178 -8.96 -8.98 6.97
CA HIS A 178 -9.78 -10.20 6.96
C HIS A 178 -9.43 -11.10 5.76
N ILE A 179 -9.49 -10.57 4.53
CA ILE A 179 -9.26 -11.37 3.32
C ILE A 179 -7.77 -11.67 3.17
N GLY A 180 -6.92 -10.69 3.47
CA GLY A 180 -5.47 -10.81 3.45
C GLY A 180 -4.97 -11.99 4.29
N SER A 181 -5.56 -12.20 5.47
CA SER A 181 -5.17 -13.25 6.41
C SER A 181 -5.97 -14.55 6.27
N GLN A 182 -7.25 -14.49 5.88
CA GLN A 182 -8.14 -15.67 5.81
C GLN A 182 -7.65 -16.75 4.83
N LYS A 183 -6.92 -16.37 3.79
CA LYS A 183 -6.43 -17.30 2.76
C LYS A 183 -5.30 -18.23 3.24
N TYR A 184 -4.69 -17.95 4.40
CA TYR A 184 -3.59 -18.76 4.93
C TYR A 184 -4.06 -19.86 5.88
N PRO A 185 -3.30 -20.97 5.98
CA PRO A 185 -3.62 -22.06 6.90
C PRO A 185 -3.74 -21.58 8.35
N GLY A 186 -4.65 -22.17 9.12
CA GLY A 186 -4.74 -21.92 10.56
C GLY A 186 -5.50 -20.64 10.98
N PHE A 187 -6.14 -19.91 10.06
CA PHE A 187 -6.84 -18.64 10.37
C PHE A 187 -7.84 -18.72 11.55
N ARG A 188 -8.62 -19.81 11.65
CA ARG A 188 -9.54 -20.01 12.80
C ARG A 188 -8.79 -20.24 14.12
N LYS A 189 -7.67 -20.96 14.06
CA LYS A 189 -6.79 -21.24 15.20
C LYS A 189 -6.09 -19.97 15.67
N LEU A 190 -5.61 -19.13 14.74
CA LEU A 190 -5.04 -17.81 15.01
C LEU A 190 -6.01 -16.98 15.86
N LYS A 191 -7.24 -16.74 15.38
CA LYS A 191 -8.23 -15.93 16.10
C LYS A 191 -8.54 -16.45 17.50
N ARG A 192 -8.71 -17.78 17.62
CA ARG A 192 -8.95 -18.39 18.93
C ARG A 192 -7.78 -18.16 19.88
N ARG A 193 -6.55 -18.39 19.42
CA ARG A 193 -5.35 -18.15 20.22
C ARG A 193 -5.18 -16.70 20.62
N LEU A 194 -5.40 -15.75 19.72
CA LEU A 194 -5.35 -14.31 20.03
C LEU A 194 -6.30 -13.95 21.17
N THR A 195 -7.53 -14.49 21.14
CA THR A 195 -8.48 -14.34 22.25
C THR A 195 -8.02 -15.05 23.53
N GLU A 196 -7.47 -16.27 23.43
CA GLU A 196 -6.95 -17.04 24.57
C GLU A 196 -5.82 -16.31 25.30
N ILE A 197 -4.89 -15.66 24.57
CA ILE A 197 -3.76 -14.91 25.14
C ILE A 197 -4.10 -13.47 25.56
N GLY A 198 -5.35 -13.03 25.40
CA GLY A 198 -5.83 -11.73 25.87
C GLY A 198 -5.44 -10.52 25.00
N VAL A 199 -5.08 -10.72 23.73
CA VAL A 199 -4.83 -9.60 22.79
C VAL A 199 -6.15 -8.95 22.41
N ASP A 200 -6.20 -7.63 22.40
CA ASP A 200 -7.32 -6.92 21.77
C ASP A 200 -7.12 -6.91 20.26
N TRP A 201 -7.96 -7.65 19.53
CA TRP A 201 -7.79 -7.80 18.09
C TRP A 201 -9.07 -7.51 17.33
N HIS A 202 -8.89 -6.83 16.19
CA HIS A 202 -9.95 -6.59 15.23
C HIS A 202 -9.49 -6.90 13.81
N MET A 203 -10.46 -7.29 12.99
CA MET A 203 -10.23 -7.48 11.56
C MET A 203 -10.51 -6.19 10.83
N MET A 204 -9.58 -5.78 9.97
CA MET A 204 -9.76 -4.66 9.05
C MET A 204 -10.66 -5.07 7.89
N LEU A 205 -11.53 -4.14 7.50
CA LEU A 205 -12.48 -4.30 6.38
C LEU A 205 -13.19 -5.68 6.38
N PRO A 206 -13.84 -6.07 7.50
CA PRO A 206 -14.38 -7.41 7.65
C PRO A 206 -15.58 -7.62 6.73
N LEU A 207 -15.47 -8.61 5.83
CA LEU A 207 -16.59 -9.15 5.07
C LEU A 207 -17.39 -10.16 5.91
N ALA A 208 -18.56 -9.78 6.40
CA ALA A 208 -19.50 -10.68 7.09
C ALA A 208 -20.96 -10.30 6.76
N PRO A 209 -21.46 -10.67 5.56
CA PRO A 209 -22.81 -10.29 5.11
C PRO A 209 -23.91 -10.74 6.08
N HIS A 210 -23.77 -11.94 6.66
CA HIS A 210 -24.67 -12.50 7.67
C HIS A 210 -24.74 -11.70 8.99
N ARG A 211 -23.81 -10.76 9.23
CA ARG A 211 -23.81 -9.84 10.38
C ARG A 211 -24.09 -8.39 9.98
N GLY A 212 -24.65 -8.17 8.79
CA GLY A 212 -24.86 -6.83 8.23
C GLY A 212 -23.57 -6.08 7.86
N ARG A 213 -22.41 -6.76 7.85
CA ARG A 213 -21.11 -6.16 7.51
C ARG A 213 -20.78 -6.48 6.05
N TRP A 214 -21.43 -5.78 5.13
CA TRP A 214 -21.01 -5.75 3.73
C TRP A 214 -19.92 -4.70 3.52
N ARG A 215 -18.87 -5.09 2.82
CA ARG A 215 -17.76 -4.23 2.39
C ARG A 215 -17.39 -4.63 0.97
N ARG A 216 -16.82 -3.69 0.23
CA ARG A 216 -16.19 -3.99 -1.06
C ARG A 216 -15.02 -4.94 -0.84
N PRO A 217 -15.03 -6.16 -1.42
CA PRO A 217 -13.95 -7.14 -1.23
C PRO A 217 -12.61 -6.64 -1.77
N ASP A 218 -12.65 -5.79 -2.78
CA ASP A 218 -11.50 -5.23 -3.48
C ASP A 218 -10.81 -4.09 -2.72
N LEU A 219 -11.48 -3.45 -1.75
CA LEU A 219 -10.84 -2.50 -0.82
C LEU A 219 -10.18 -3.29 0.31
N ARG A 220 -8.88 -3.08 0.53
CA ARG A 220 -8.10 -3.79 1.57
C ARG A 220 -7.20 -2.81 2.31
N ASN A 221 -6.82 -3.12 3.54
CA ASN A 221 -5.85 -2.31 4.26
C ASN A 221 -4.48 -2.99 4.20
N HIS A 222 -3.57 -2.37 3.46
CA HIS A 222 -2.23 -2.86 3.16
C HIS A 222 -1.15 -2.24 4.05
N ARG A 223 -1.52 -1.41 5.04
CA ARG A 223 -0.58 -0.84 6.02
C ARG A 223 0.08 -1.93 6.85
N LYS A 224 1.33 -1.64 7.24
CA LYS A 224 2.20 -2.52 8.01
C LYS A 224 2.96 -1.68 9.00
N LEU A 225 2.49 -1.69 10.23
CA LEU A 225 2.93 -0.82 11.31
C LEU A 225 3.01 -1.61 12.62
N LEU A 226 4.07 -1.37 13.37
CA LEU A 226 4.20 -1.71 14.78
C LEU A 226 4.55 -0.41 15.51
N VAL A 227 3.80 -0.01 16.53
CA VAL A 227 4.17 1.05 17.47
C VAL A 227 4.26 0.47 18.88
N VAL A 228 5.34 0.79 19.58
CA VAL A 228 5.57 0.36 20.96
C VAL A 228 5.72 1.59 21.84
N ASP A 229 4.87 1.69 22.86
CA ASP A 229 4.87 2.73 23.90
C ASP A 229 4.91 4.18 23.38
N SER A 230 4.36 4.44 22.19
CA SER A 230 4.52 5.72 21.48
C SER A 230 5.99 6.20 21.43
N ARG A 231 6.94 5.24 21.39
CA ARG A 231 8.38 5.48 21.46
C ARG A 231 9.10 5.02 20.21
N VAL A 232 8.74 3.83 19.73
CA VAL A 232 9.36 3.17 18.59
C VAL A 232 8.26 2.83 17.61
N ALA A 233 8.47 3.13 16.33
CA ALA A 233 7.63 2.66 15.24
C ALA A 233 8.47 1.81 14.27
N MET A 234 7.89 0.73 13.75
CA MET A 234 8.40 0.03 12.58
C MET A 234 7.37 0.09 11.46
N LEU A 235 7.76 0.54 10.27
CA LEU A 235 6.87 0.65 9.11
C LEU A 235 7.56 0.22 7.82
N GLY A 236 6.81 -0.40 6.89
CA GLY A 236 7.35 -0.83 5.59
C GLY A 236 6.50 -1.88 4.90
N SER A 237 7.12 -2.98 4.45
CA SER A 237 6.48 -3.97 3.57
C SER A 237 6.35 -5.40 4.14
N PHE A 238 6.90 -5.69 5.33
CA PHE A 238 6.76 -7.00 6.00
C PHE A 238 5.32 -7.34 6.43
N ASN A 239 4.95 -8.59 6.19
CA ASN A 239 3.77 -9.21 6.78
C ASN A 239 4.19 -10.08 7.97
N LEU A 240 3.24 -10.40 8.86
CA LEU A 240 3.47 -11.26 10.01
C LEU A 240 3.08 -12.69 9.66
N ILE A 241 3.86 -13.30 8.76
CA ILE A 241 3.71 -14.67 8.27
C ILE A 241 5.08 -15.18 7.83
N ASP A 242 5.27 -16.49 7.81
CA ASP A 242 6.45 -17.10 7.20
C ASP A 242 6.75 -16.52 5.80
N ARG A 243 8.04 -16.36 5.50
CA ARG A 243 8.53 -15.75 4.26
C ARG A 243 8.05 -16.46 2.99
N SER A 244 7.63 -17.72 3.06
CA SER A 244 7.02 -18.47 1.94
C SER A 244 5.53 -18.22 1.73
N TYR A 245 4.89 -17.51 2.68
CA TYR A 245 3.45 -17.23 2.77
C TYR A 245 2.59 -18.51 2.91
N LEU A 246 3.21 -19.65 3.24
CA LEU A 246 2.57 -20.93 3.61
C LEU A 246 1.62 -21.55 2.56
N VAL A 247 1.40 -20.90 1.42
CA VAL A 247 0.56 -21.43 0.34
C VAL A 247 1.32 -22.57 -0.33
N ARG A 248 0.68 -23.73 -0.46
CA ARG A 248 1.29 -24.95 -1.02
C ARG A 248 2.02 -24.71 -2.34
N GLN A 249 1.45 -23.92 -3.24
CA GLN A 249 2.06 -23.59 -4.53
C GLN A 249 3.33 -22.73 -4.37
N HIS A 250 3.34 -21.80 -3.43
CA HIS A 250 4.49 -20.93 -3.16
C HIS A 250 5.64 -21.72 -2.52
N VAL A 251 5.31 -22.55 -1.53
CA VAL A 251 6.25 -23.48 -0.88
C VAL A 251 6.86 -24.43 -1.90
N ARG A 252 6.02 -25.07 -2.75
CA ARG A 252 6.50 -25.97 -3.81
C ARG A 252 7.40 -25.27 -4.83
N ALA A 253 7.15 -23.99 -5.10
CA ALA A 253 7.96 -23.18 -6.00
C ALA A 253 9.22 -22.59 -5.34
N GLY A 254 9.42 -22.83 -4.03
CA GLY A 254 10.53 -22.25 -3.26
C GLY A 254 10.46 -20.74 -3.13
N ARG A 255 9.28 -20.12 -3.26
CA ARG A 255 9.13 -18.66 -3.24
C ARG A 255 9.46 -18.08 -1.87
N GLN A 256 10.15 -16.94 -1.87
CA GLN A 256 10.61 -16.25 -0.67
C GLN A 256 10.49 -14.73 -0.86
N TRP A 257 9.66 -14.06 -0.06
CA TRP A 257 9.43 -12.61 -0.18
C TRP A 257 10.59 -11.80 0.39
N VAL A 258 11.04 -10.77 -0.32
CA VAL A 258 12.10 -9.85 0.12
C VAL A 258 11.45 -8.50 0.43
N ASP A 259 11.48 -8.10 1.69
CA ASP A 259 10.77 -6.94 2.23
C ASP A 259 11.73 -6.03 3.02
N ALA A 260 11.29 -4.81 3.33
CA ALA A 260 12.03 -3.89 4.19
C ALA A 260 11.11 -3.25 5.24
N PHE A 261 11.63 -3.01 6.45
CA PHE A 261 10.99 -2.27 7.54
C PHE A 261 11.96 -1.20 8.06
N VAL A 262 11.49 0.03 8.20
CA VAL A 262 12.25 1.12 8.82
C VAL A 262 11.87 1.16 10.30
N GLU A 263 12.87 1.11 11.18
CA GLU A 263 12.70 1.34 12.62
C GLU A 263 13.00 2.79 12.95
N LEU A 264 12.05 3.46 13.61
CA LEU A 264 12.01 4.89 13.84
C LEU A 264 11.76 5.19 15.32
N GLU A 265 12.40 6.25 15.81
CA GLU A 265 12.08 6.91 17.07
C GLU A 265 11.91 8.43 16.85
N GLY A 266 11.49 9.14 17.89
CA GLY A 266 11.31 10.59 17.86
C GLY A 266 9.92 11.04 17.38
N PRO A 267 9.78 12.32 16.99
CA PRO A 267 8.47 12.93 16.70
C PRO A 267 7.64 12.20 15.62
N ILE A 268 8.29 11.55 14.65
CA ILE A 268 7.61 10.77 13.60
C ILE A 268 6.70 9.66 14.15
N VAL A 269 6.97 9.14 15.36
CA VAL A 269 6.17 8.08 15.99
C VAL A 269 4.76 8.56 16.33
N ALA A 270 4.59 9.84 16.69
CA ALA A 270 3.26 10.42 16.96
C ALA A 270 2.39 10.44 15.69
N SER A 271 2.99 10.67 14.52
CA SER A 271 2.27 10.56 13.23
C SER A 271 1.77 9.13 13.00
N ALA A 272 2.62 8.13 13.29
CA ALA A 272 2.26 6.72 13.16
C ALA A 272 1.15 6.30 14.14
N ASP A 273 1.20 6.75 15.40
CA ASP A 273 0.16 6.51 16.40
C ASP A 273 -1.18 7.16 16.01
N SER A 274 -1.16 8.38 15.49
CA SER A 274 -2.36 9.06 15.00
C SER A 274 -3.02 8.30 13.85
N MET A 275 -2.22 7.77 12.91
CA MET A 275 -2.72 6.93 11.83
C MET A 275 -3.34 5.63 12.39
N PHE A 276 -2.63 4.92 13.26
CA PHE A 276 -3.14 3.69 13.89
C PHE A 276 -4.43 3.93 14.67
N ALA A 277 -4.50 4.99 15.48
CA ALA A 277 -5.68 5.32 16.27
C ALA A 277 -6.92 5.57 15.40
N THR A 278 -6.72 6.17 14.22
CA THR A 278 -7.80 6.37 13.25
C THR A 278 -8.33 5.04 12.71
N ASP A 279 -7.44 4.10 12.36
CA ASP A 279 -7.83 2.78 11.88
C ASP A 279 -8.43 1.91 12.99
N TRP A 280 -7.89 2.01 14.21
CA TRP A 280 -8.43 1.37 15.39
C TRP A 280 -9.86 1.81 15.66
N TYR A 281 -10.09 3.12 15.80
CA TYR A 281 -11.42 3.68 16.00
C TYR A 281 -12.40 3.30 14.86
N THR A 282 -11.88 3.18 13.64
CA THR A 282 -12.67 2.73 12.50
C THR A 282 -13.21 1.32 12.67
N GLU A 283 -12.45 0.40 13.27
CA GLU A 283 -12.86 -1.01 13.41
C GLU A 283 -13.42 -1.37 14.79
N SER A 284 -12.88 -0.79 15.87
CA SER A 284 -13.28 -1.04 17.27
C SER A 284 -14.37 -0.07 17.76
N GLY A 285 -14.32 1.19 17.34
CA GLY A 285 -15.10 2.29 17.91
C GLY A 285 -14.53 2.87 19.20
N GLU A 286 -13.38 2.37 19.68
CA GLU A 286 -12.63 2.92 20.81
C GLU A 286 -11.76 4.10 20.35
N VAL A 287 -11.80 5.20 21.09
CA VAL A 287 -10.90 6.33 20.90
C VAL A 287 -9.64 6.08 21.71
N ILE A 288 -8.48 6.08 21.04
CA ILE A 288 -7.17 6.00 21.70
C ILE A 288 -6.71 7.42 22.00
N GLU A 289 -6.38 7.68 23.27
CA GLU A 289 -5.72 8.92 23.67
C GLU A 289 -4.29 8.96 23.12
N GLN A 290 -3.94 10.08 22.47
CA GLN A 290 -2.62 10.27 21.89
C GLN A 290 -1.60 10.59 22.98
N ALA A 291 -0.46 9.89 22.96
CA ALA A 291 0.65 10.24 23.82
C ALA A 291 1.24 11.61 23.41
N PRO A 292 1.85 12.35 24.36
CA PRO A 292 2.61 13.55 24.02
C PRO A 292 3.70 13.25 22.99
N VAL A 293 3.90 14.18 22.04
CA VAL A 293 5.00 14.09 21.08
C VAL A 293 6.32 14.07 21.85
N ARG A 294 7.15 13.07 21.57
CA ARG A 294 8.50 13.00 22.12
C ARG A 294 9.46 13.74 21.22
N GLU A 295 10.18 14.68 21.80
CA GLU A 295 11.27 15.37 21.12
C GLU A 295 12.37 14.37 20.73
N SER A 296 13.07 14.68 19.63
CA SER A 296 14.26 13.93 19.26
C SER A 296 15.47 14.45 20.03
N SER A 297 16.31 13.52 20.49
CA SER A 297 17.63 13.85 21.07
C SER A 297 18.77 13.68 20.08
N THR A 298 18.54 12.96 18.97
CA THR A 298 19.57 12.51 18.02
C THR A 298 19.10 12.52 16.56
N SER A 299 18.26 13.50 16.18
CA SER A 299 17.61 13.54 14.86
C SER A 299 18.61 13.32 13.75
N ASN A 300 18.32 12.34 12.90
CA ASN A 300 19.18 11.95 11.79
C ASN A 300 18.41 11.92 10.45
N GLY A 301 17.25 12.58 10.40
CA GLY A 301 16.48 12.82 9.20
C GLY A 301 15.15 13.54 9.43
N VAL A 302 14.65 14.14 8.36
CA VAL A 302 13.30 14.73 8.32
C VAL A 302 12.41 13.84 7.47
N LEU A 303 11.38 13.29 8.10
CA LEU A 303 10.44 12.36 7.49
C LEU A 303 9.01 12.90 7.56
N GLN A 304 8.18 12.50 6.59
CA GLN A 304 6.76 12.80 6.58
C GLN A 304 5.95 11.54 6.34
N LEU A 305 5.00 11.25 7.23
CA LEU A 305 4.04 10.16 7.01
C LEU A 305 2.99 10.61 5.99
N VAL A 306 2.81 9.81 4.94
CA VAL A 306 1.86 10.05 3.86
C VAL A 306 0.88 8.86 3.79
N PRO A 307 -0.21 8.90 4.57
CA PRO A 307 -1.27 7.91 4.45
C PRO A 307 -2.06 8.10 3.16
N SER A 308 -2.52 6.99 2.58
CA SER A 308 -3.42 7.02 1.43
C SER A 308 -4.47 5.91 1.50
N GLY A 309 -5.42 5.96 0.56
CA GLY A 309 -6.48 4.98 0.38
C GLY A 309 -7.84 5.60 0.10
N PRO A 310 -8.92 4.80 0.13
CA PRO A 310 -10.27 5.22 -0.28
C PRO A 310 -10.85 6.41 0.50
N GLY A 311 -10.31 6.69 1.69
CA GLY A 311 -10.65 7.88 2.48
C GLY A 311 -10.03 9.18 1.98
N TYR A 312 -8.96 9.10 1.17
CA TYR A 312 -8.21 10.23 0.64
C TYR A 312 -8.56 10.45 -0.83
N LEU A 313 -9.63 11.20 -1.08
CA LEU A 313 -10.18 11.46 -2.43
C LEU A 313 -9.20 12.21 -3.37
N THR A 314 -8.12 12.76 -2.82
CA THR A 314 -7.14 13.54 -3.56
C THR A 314 -5.90 12.74 -3.99
N GLU A 315 -5.86 11.42 -3.72
CA GLU A 315 -4.77 10.51 -4.13
C GLU A 315 -3.36 11.02 -3.72
N PRO A 316 -3.10 11.32 -2.43
CA PRO A 316 -1.85 11.96 -1.97
C PRO A 316 -0.59 11.25 -2.42
N ASN A 317 -0.62 9.93 -2.35
CA ASN A 317 0.51 9.07 -2.67
C ASN A 317 0.87 9.10 -4.18
N LEU A 318 -0.13 9.05 -5.08
CA LEU A 318 0.11 9.20 -6.53
C LEU A 318 0.71 10.57 -6.86
N ARG A 319 0.14 11.65 -6.28
CA ARG A 319 0.61 13.01 -6.50
C ARG A 319 2.05 13.21 -6.02
N MET A 320 2.39 12.66 -4.85
CA MET A 320 3.75 12.67 -4.34
C MET A 320 4.74 12.00 -5.31
N PHE A 321 4.45 10.75 -5.74
CA PHE A 321 5.34 10.04 -6.69
C PHE A 321 5.52 10.80 -8.00
N VAL A 322 4.41 11.29 -8.58
CA VAL A 322 4.43 12.06 -9.83
C VAL A 322 5.25 13.34 -9.67
N SER A 323 5.04 14.10 -8.59
CA SER A 323 5.80 15.32 -8.30
C SER A 323 7.29 15.06 -8.11
N MET A 324 7.66 13.99 -7.41
CA MET A 324 9.05 13.59 -7.24
C MET A 324 9.73 13.28 -8.58
N ILE A 325 9.11 12.44 -9.41
CA ILE A 325 9.68 12.00 -10.70
C ILE A 325 9.75 13.14 -11.72
N HIS A 326 8.77 14.06 -11.71
CA HIS A 326 8.85 15.26 -12.55
C HIS A 326 10.00 16.19 -12.16
N ASN A 327 10.37 16.23 -10.87
CA ASN A 327 11.44 17.09 -10.39
C ASN A 327 12.83 16.45 -10.43
N ALA A 328 12.92 15.14 -10.61
CA ALA A 328 14.19 14.41 -10.76
C ALA A 328 15.08 15.02 -11.85
N LYS A 329 16.37 15.17 -11.54
CA LYS A 329 17.38 15.83 -12.37
C LYS A 329 18.34 14.86 -13.05
N THR A 330 18.67 13.76 -12.40
CA THR A 330 19.77 12.86 -12.79
C THR A 330 19.36 11.40 -12.73
N HIS A 331 18.71 10.95 -11.64
CA HIS A 331 18.43 9.54 -11.42
C HIS A 331 17.12 9.30 -10.67
N VAL A 332 16.41 8.23 -11.06
CA VAL A 332 15.24 7.71 -10.39
C VAL A 332 15.40 6.19 -10.24
N THR A 333 15.41 5.69 -9.02
CA THR A 333 15.30 4.26 -8.73
C THR A 333 13.91 3.95 -8.22
N LEU A 334 13.19 3.05 -8.90
CA LEU A 334 11.86 2.57 -8.53
C LEU A 334 11.96 1.09 -8.16
N CYS A 335 11.42 0.71 -7.00
CA CYS A 335 11.25 -0.68 -6.62
C CYS A 335 9.79 -0.95 -6.28
N SER A 336 9.15 -1.86 -7.01
CA SER A 336 7.77 -2.28 -6.73
C SER A 336 7.54 -3.72 -7.19
N PRO A 337 6.94 -4.62 -6.36
CA PRO A 337 6.60 -5.98 -6.81
C PRO A 337 5.58 -6.00 -7.95
N TYR A 338 4.71 -4.98 -7.97
CA TYR A 338 3.61 -4.83 -8.90
C TYR A 338 3.71 -3.43 -9.50
N PHE A 339 4.06 -3.36 -10.77
CA PHE A 339 4.21 -2.10 -11.48
C PHE A 339 3.14 -1.99 -12.57
N VAL A 340 1.97 -1.48 -12.19
CA VAL A 340 0.83 -1.27 -13.10
C VAL A 340 0.47 0.22 -13.00
N PRO A 341 1.32 1.10 -13.55
CA PRO A 341 1.27 2.53 -13.26
C PRO A 341 -0.04 3.13 -13.77
N ASP A 342 -0.53 4.12 -13.02
CA ASP A 342 -1.53 5.06 -13.54
C ASP A 342 -0.95 5.88 -14.69
N ASP A 343 -1.81 6.42 -15.55
CA ASP A 343 -1.40 7.20 -16.72
C ASP A 343 -0.48 8.37 -16.34
N SER A 344 -0.78 9.08 -15.25
CA SER A 344 0.06 10.19 -14.78
C SER A 344 1.45 9.74 -14.30
N LEU A 345 1.54 8.56 -13.67
CA LEU A 345 2.82 8.01 -13.23
C LEU A 345 3.65 7.54 -14.43
N LEU A 346 3.02 6.88 -15.39
CA LEU A 346 3.65 6.45 -16.64
C LEU A 346 4.20 7.65 -17.43
N GLU A 347 3.40 8.72 -17.53
CA GLU A 347 3.82 9.97 -18.18
C GLU A 347 4.97 10.63 -17.44
N ALA A 348 4.95 10.68 -16.10
CA ALA A 348 6.04 11.26 -15.32
C ALA A 348 7.37 10.51 -15.57
N ILE A 349 7.34 9.18 -15.55
CA ILE A 349 8.51 8.31 -15.75
C ILE A 349 9.08 8.44 -17.16
N THR A 350 8.22 8.32 -18.17
CA THR A 350 8.65 8.45 -19.57
C THR A 350 9.14 9.87 -19.87
N SER A 351 8.49 10.90 -19.31
CA SER A 351 8.97 12.28 -19.38
C SER A 351 10.33 12.46 -18.73
N ALA A 352 10.61 11.81 -17.59
CA ALA A 352 11.93 11.85 -16.98
C ALA A 352 13.00 11.29 -17.91
N CYS A 353 12.74 10.12 -18.52
CA CYS A 353 13.67 9.51 -19.48
C CYS A 353 13.92 10.44 -20.69
N TYR A 354 12.88 11.05 -21.26
CA TYR A 354 13.03 11.98 -22.38
C TYR A 354 13.78 13.27 -22.02
N ARG A 355 13.80 13.67 -20.74
CA ARG A 355 14.67 14.76 -20.24
C ARG A 355 16.13 14.33 -20.05
N GLY A 356 16.46 13.06 -20.26
CA GLY A 356 17.80 12.49 -20.04
C GLY A 356 18.05 12.01 -18.61
N VAL A 357 17.01 11.91 -17.77
CA VAL A 357 17.12 11.34 -16.41
C VAL A 357 17.26 9.82 -16.52
N HIS A 358 18.22 9.24 -15.80
CA HIS A 358 18.38 7.80 -15.71
C HIS A 358 17.25 7.20 -14.86
N VAL A 359 16.53 6.20 -15.37
CA VAL A 359 15.44 5.56 -14.61
C VAL A 359 15.65 4.06 -14.54
N ASP A 360 15.85 3.56 -13.31
CA ASP A 360 15.92 2.14 -13.01
C ASP A 360 14.60 1.66 -12.37
N LEU A 361 14.02 0.60 -12.93
CA LEU A 361 12.81 -0.05 -12.44
C LEU A 361 13.12 -1.49 -12.01
N LEU A 362 13.20 -1.72 -10.70
CA LEU A 362 13.37 -3.02 -10.06
C LEU A 362 12.01 -3.73 -9.91
N VAL A 363 11.90 -4.91 -10.51
CA VAL A 363 10.71 -5.78 -10.48
C VAL A 363 11.12 -7.23 -10.25
N SER A 364 10.19 -8.09 -9.84
CA SER A 364 10.47 -9.53 -9.73
C SER A 364 10.52 -10.20 -11.12
N ALA A 365 11.54 -11.02 -11.39
CA ALA A 365 11.59 -11.84 -12.61
C ALA A 365 10.36 -12.76 -12.76
N LYS A 366 9.84 -13.25 -11.63
CA LYS A 366 8.61 -14.03 -11.56
C LYS A 366 7.75 -13.53 -10.41
N SER A 367 6.60 -12.95 -10.74
CA SER A 367 5.60 -12.54 -9.76
C SER A 367 4.93 -13.76 -9.11
N ASP A 368 4.33 -13.53 -7.95
CA ASP A 368 3.45 -14.47 -7.26
C ASP A 368 2.05 -14.55 -7.88
N GLN A 369 1.61 -13.48 -8.56
CA GLN A 369 0.27 -13.35 -9.15
C GLN A 369 0.30 -13.29 -10.68
N PHE A 370 -0.36 -14.26 -11.32
CA PHE A 370 -0.41 -14.39 -12.79
C PHE A 370 -0.98 -13.15 -13.49
N MET A 371 -2.18 -12.70 -13.08
CA MET A 371 -2.85 -11.56 -13.72
C MET A 371 -2.01 -10.28 -13.59
N VAL A 372 -1.45 -10.02 -12.41
CA VAL A 372 -0.63 -8.83 -12.15
C VAL A 372 0.67 -8.88 -12.95
N GLN A 373 1.32 -10.05 -13.07
CA GLN A 373 2.54 -10.21 -13.87
C GLN A 373 2.32 -9.83 -15.34
N HIS A 374 1.20 -10.26 -15.90
CA HIS A 374 0.87 -9.99 -17.29
C HIS A 374 0.38 -8.55 -17.49
N ALA A 375 -0.37 -7.99 -16.53
CA ALA A 375 -0.77 -6.59 -16.55
C ALA A 375 0.43 -5.63 -16.51
N GLN A 376 1.42 -5.86 -15.64
CA GLN A 376 2.64 -5.04 -15.60
C GLN A 376 3.49 -5.19 -16.89
N SER A 377 3.58 -6.43 -17.39
CA SER A 377 4.33 -6.76 -18.61
C SER A 377 3.83 -5.95 -19.81
N ALA A 378 2.53 -5.65 -19.88
CA ALA A 378 1.95 -4.86 -20.95
C ALA A 378 2.47 -3.41 -21.04
N TYR A 379 3.14 -2.90 -19.99
CA TYR A 379 3.76 -1.56 -19.99
C TYR A 379 5.25 -1.60 -20.36
N TYR A 380 5.92 -2.75 -20.29
CA TYR A 380 7.37 -2.84 -20.43
C TYR A 380 7.87 -2.38 -21.79
N GLU A 381 7.16 -2.67 -22.87
CA GLU A 381 7.59 -2.23 -24.21
C GLU A 381 7.64 -0.70 -24.33
N GLN A 382 6.63 -0.02 -23.80
CA GLN A 382 6.58 1.44 -23.79
C GLN A 382 7.68 2.05 -22.92
N LEU A 383 7.91 1.46 -21.73
CA LEU A 383 8.94 1.92 -20.80
C LEU A 383 10.35 1.73 -21.37
N LEU A 384 10.64 0.55 -21.93
CA LEU A 384 11.93 0.23 -22.55
C LEU A 384 12.22 1.16 -23.74
N LYS A 385 11.21 1.41 -24.59
CA LYS A 385 11.33 2.36 -25.71
C LYS A 385 11.57 3.80 -25.26
N ALA A 386 11.02 4.20 -24.11
CA ALA A 386 11.25 5.52 -23.54
C ALA A 386 12.64 5.67 -22.90
N GLY A 387 13.33 4.57 -22.60
CA GLY A 387 14.67 4.57 -21.99
C GLY A 387 14.71 4.10 -20.53
N VAL A 388 13.61 3.57 -19.98
CA VAL A 388 13.60 2.97 -18.64
C VAL A 388 14.40 1.68 -18.65
N ARG A 389 15.30 1.51 -17.69
CA ARG A 389 16.05 0.26 -17.48
C ARG A 389 15.30 -0.63 -16.51
N ILE A 390 14.80 -1.75 -17.01
CA ILE A 390 14.02 -2.70 -16.21
C ILE A 390 14.95 -3.79 -15.68
N TRP A 391 14.94 -4.00 -14.37
CA TRP A 391 15.80 -4.94 -13.67
C TRP A 391 14.96 -6.05 -13.03
N GLU A 392 15.18 -7.28 -13.48
CA GLU A 392 14.49 -8.48 -13.01
C GLU A 392 15.24 -9.10 -11.82
N PHE A 393 14.68 -8.95 -10.62
CA PHE A 393 15.17 -9.59 -9.40
C PHE A 393 15.00 -11.12 -9.47
N PRO A 394 16.03 -11.91 -9.10
CA PRO A 394 16.10 -13.33 -9.44
C PRO A 394 15.02 -14.19 -8.76
N ALA A 395 14.40 -15.08 -9.53
CA ALA A 395 13.56 -16.15 -8.99
C ALA A 395 14.40 -17.17 -8.19
N PRO A 396 13.85 -17.84 -7.15
CA PRO A 396 12.45 -17.86 -6.76
C PRO A 396 12.04 -16.72 -5.80
N PHE A 397 12.92 -15.76 -5.55
CA PHE A 397 12.61 -14.64 -4.66
C PHE A 397 11.58 -13.70 -5.29
N VAL A 398 10.69 -13.17 -4.45
CA VAL A 398 9.69 -12.16 -4.84
C VAL A 398 10.11 -10.85 -4.17
N LEU A 399 10.65 -9.93 -4.96
CA LEU A 399 11.02 -8.61 -4.48
C LEU A 399 9.74 -7.84 -4.14
N HIS A 400 9.49 -7.63 -2.85
CA HIS A 400 8.27 -7.04 -2.30
C HIS A 400 8.56 -5.78 -1.47
N THR A 401 9.80 -5.29 -1.48
CA THR A 401 10.11 -3.93 -1.02
C THR A 401 9.42 -2.91 -1.94
N LYS A 402 8.93 -1.79 -1.39
CA LYS A 402 8.45 -0.66 -2.19
C LYS A 402 9.19 0.61 -1.80
N PHE A 403 9.97 1.14 -2.73
CA PHE A 403 10.63 2.42 -2.54
C PHE A 403 10.84 3.17 -3.84
N VAL A 404 11.01 4.49 -3.71
CA VAL A 404 11.49 5.40 -4.75
C VAL A 404 12.68 6.15 -4.17
N LEU A 405 13.73 6.33 -4.95
CA LEU A 405 14.86 7.19 -4.62
C LEU A 405 15.14 8.11 -5.80
N ILE A 406 15.28 9.40 -5.53
CA ILE A 406 15.52 10.45 -6.53
C ILE A 406 16.86 11.09 -6.26
N ASP A 407 17.65 11.26 -7.33
CA ASP A 407 18.88 12.06 -7.35
C ASP A 407 19.87 11.70 -6.24
N ASP A 408 20.07 10.39 -6.03
CA ASP A 408 20.89 9.84 -4.94
C ASP A 408 22.28 10.49 -4.86
N GLY A 409 22.66 10.87 -3.63
CA GLY A 409 23.93 11.55 -3.34
C GLY A 409 23.99 13.02 -3.75
N LEU A 410 22.92 13.61 -4.31
CA LEU A 410 22.87 15.02 -4.70
C LEU A 410 22.05 15.87 -3.71
N PRO A 411 22.31 17.19 -3.63
CA PRO A 411 21.41 18.12 -2.97
C PRO A 411 20.01 18.03 -3.60
N GLY A 412 18.98 17.82 -2.78
CA GLY A 412 17.63 17.54 -3.27
C GLY A 412 17.27 16.06 -3.37
N SER A 413 18.19 15.16 -2.98
CA SER A 413 17.89 13.74 -2.79
C SER A 413 16.64 13.58 -1.93
N SER A 414 15.72 12.76 -2.39
CA SER A 414 14.52 12.41 -1.63
C SER A 414 14.10 10.99 -1.94
N ALA A 415 13.41 10.37 -1.00
CA ALA A 415 12.95 9.00 -1.15
C ALA A 415 11.53 8.81 -0.63
N VAL A 416 10.94 7.70 -1.03
CA VAL A 416 9.70 7.18 -0.44
C VAL A 416 9.93 5.71 -0.12
N VAL A 417 9.53 5.26 1.06
CA VAL A 417 9.51 3.84 1.43
C VAL A 417 8.24 3.53 2.22
N GLY A 418 7.64 2.37 2.01
CA GLY A 418 6.41 2.02 2.73
C GLY A 418 5.69 0.80 2.19
N SER A 419 4.36 0.81 2.34
CA SER A 419 3.50 -0.31 1.96
C SER A 419 2.96 -0.22 0.54
N SER A 420 2.90 0.99 -0.03
CA SER A 420 2.27 1.24 -1.32
C SER A 420 3.04 0.66 -2.48
N ASN A 421 2.38 -0.12 -3.33
CA ASN A 421 2.91 -0.44 -4.65
C ASN A 421 2.69 0.74 -5.62
N MET A 422 3.32 0.66 -6.78
CA MET A 422 3.12 1.60 -7.88
C MET A 422 2.05 1.04 -8.85
N ASP A 423 0.86 0.81 -8.31
CA ASP A 423 -0.29 0.31 -9.06
C ASP A 423 -1.57 1.10 -8.75
N ILE A 424 -2.52 1.07 -9.70
CA ILE A 424 -3.80 1.77 -9.58
C ILE A 424 -4.52 1.44 -8.26
N ARG A 425 -4.43 0.19 -7.79
CA ARG A 425 -5.08 -0.25 -6.54
C ARG A 425 -4.48 0.44 -5.32
N SER A 426 -3.17 0.55 -5.26
CA SER A 426 -2.46 1.19 -4.14
C SER A 426 -2.69 2.70 -4.12
N PHE A 427 -3.01 3.31 -5.27
CA PHE A 427 -3.34 4.73 -5.36
C PHE A 427 -4.80 5.04 -4.98
N SER A 428 -5.76 4.18 -5.31
CA SER A 428 -7.19 4.50 -5.19
C SER A 428 -8.00 3.58 -4.26
N LEU A 429 -7.61 2.31 -4.11
CA LEU A 429 -8.44 1.27 -3.47
C LEU A 429 -7.90 0.75 -2.14
N ASN A 430 -6.58 0.68 -1.97
CA ASN A 430 -5.97 0.14 -0.76
C ASN A 430 -5.63 1.26 0.21
N TYR A 431 -5.84 1.00 1.50
CA TYR A 431 -5.22 1.83 2.52
C TYR A 431 -3.73 1.51 2.58
N GLU A 432 -2.89 2.53 2.41
CA GLU A 432 -1.43 2.41 2.40
C GLU A 432 -0.81 3.47 3.31
N SER A 433 0.46 3.27 3.65
CA SER A 433 1.29 4.19 4.42
C SER A 433 2.67 4.29 3.77
N SER A 434 3.04 5.49 3.38
CA SER A 434 4.35 5.81 2.80
C SER A 434 5.09 6.78 3.71
N LEU A 435 6.40 6.64 3.85
CA LEU A 435 7.28 7.61 4.46
C LEU A 435 8.00 8.37 3.37
N PHE A 436 7.72 9.67 3.25
CA PHE A 436 8.53 10.57 2.45
C PHE A 436 9.78 10.96 3.25
N VAL A 437 10.94 10.77 2.65
CA VAL A 437 12.25 11.05 3.22
C VAL A 437 12.75 12.34 2.60
N ALA A 438 12.65 13.44 3.35
CA ALA A 438 13.06 14.76 2.89
C ALA A 438 14.58 14.97 3.02
N SER A 439 15.17 14.41 4.08
CA SER A 439 16.61 14.42 4.34
C SER A 439 17.00 13.31 5.30
N GLY A 440 18.29 13.01 5.40
CA GLY A 440 18.85 12.16 6.46
C GLY A 440 19.33 10.78 6.05
N THR A 441 19.70 10.00 7.05
CA THR A 441 20.43 8.71 6.92
C THR A 441 19.66 7.64 6.15
N LEU A 442 18.33 7.67 6.16
CA LEU A 442 17.50 6.70 5.45
C LEU A 442 17.69 6.77 3.92
N LEU A 443 18.03 7.94 3.36
CA LEU A 443 18.35 8.07 1.94
C LEU A 443 19.52 7.16 1.57
N HIS A 444 20.59 7.19 2.38
CA HIS A 444 21.77 6.37 2.17
C HIS A 444 21.47 4.87 2.34
N MET A 445 20.71 4.49 3.38
CA MET A 445 20.31 3.08 3.57
C MET A 445 19.48 2.54 2.39
N LEU A 446 18.61 3.37 1.81
CA LEU A 446 17.82 2.99 0.63
C LEU A 446 18.67 2.93 -0.64
N SER A 447 19.66 3.81 -0.78
CA SER A 447 20.66 3.76 -1.87
C SER A 447 21.45 2.46 -1.83
N GLU A 448 22.00 2.09 -0.67
CA GLU A 448 22.72 0.84 -0.47
C GLU A 448 21.83 -0.36 -0.79
N LEU A 449 20.58 -0.36 -0.30
CA LEU A 449 19.61 -1.40 -0.58
C LEU A 449 19.33 -1.55 -2.08
N GLY A 450 19.09 -0.43 -2.77
CA GLY A 450 18.86 -0.40 -4.21
C GLY A 450 20.06 -0.95 -4.99
N THR A 451 21.27 -0.54 -4.60
CA THR A 451 22.52 -1.04 -5.19
C THR A 451 22.67 -2.55 -4.99
N CYS A 452 22.39 -3.08 -3.80
CA CYS A 452 22.39 -4.52 -3.55
C CYS A 452 21.37 -5.26 -4.42
N TYR A 453 20.17 -4.71 -4.61
CA TYR A 453 19.16 -5.31 -5.48
C TYR A 453 19.55 -5.28 -6.95
N LEU A 454 20.11 -4.18 -7.43
CA LEU A 454 20.61 -4.05 -8.80
C LEU A 454 21.74 -5.05 -9.08
N ALA A 455 22.68 -5.22 -8.15
CA ALA A 455 23.85 -6.09 -8.30
C ALA A 455 23.50 -7.57 -8.54
N VAL A 456 22.35 -8.03 -8.05
CA VAL A 456 21.86 -9.43 -8.24
C VAL A 456 20.79 -9.54 -9.32
N SER A 457 20.31 -8.42 -9.85
CA SER A 457 19.24 -8.38 -10.83
C SER A 457 19.77 -8.48 -12.25
N ARG A 458 18.92 -8.93 -13.17
CA ARG A 458 19.24 -8.99 -14.60
C ARG A 458 18.51 -7.89 -15.35
N GLU A 459 19.24 -7.13 -16.17
CA GLU A 459 18.62 -6.16 -17.06
C GLU A 459 17.76 -6.86 -18.14
N LEU A 460 16.53 -6.37 -18.30
CA LEU A 460 15.61 -6.75 -19.36
C LEU A 460 15.73 -5.73 -20.50
N THR A 461 16.37 -6.13 -21.59
CA THR A 461 16.54 -5.25 -22.76
C THR A 461 15.33 -5.32 -23.69
N LEU A 462 15.17 -4.30 -24.54
CA LEU A 462 14.13 -4.26 -25.55
C LEU A 462 14.24 -5.44 -26.53
N GLU A 463 15.45 -5.81 -26.94
CA GLU A 463 15.71 -6.93 -27.85
C GLU A 463 15.23 -8.26 -27.25
N ARG A 464 15.52 -8.48 -25.96
CA ARG A 464 15.04 -9.66 -25.24
C ARG A 464 13.52 -9.61 -25.07
N TRP A 465 12.96 -8.44 -24.79
CA TRP A 465 11.52 -8.26 -24.64
C TRP A 465 10.78 -8.59 -25.93
N ASP A 466 11.30 -8.18 -27.09
CA ASP A 466 10.67 -8.38 -28.39
C ASP A 466 10.72 -9.84 -28.88
N GLN A 467 11.58 -10.68 -28.33
CA GLN A 467 11.59 -12.12 -28.62
C GLN A 467 10.41 -12.90 -28.01
N ARG A 468 9.57 -12.25 -27.18
CA ARG A 468 8.41 -12.92 -26.54
C ARG A 468 7.38 -13.37 -27.57
N PRO A 469 6.80 -14.58 -27.41
CA PRO A 469 5.86 -15.15 -28.37
C PRO A 469 4.54 -14.38 -28.42
N TRP A 470 3.86 -14.41 -29.57
CA TRP A 470 2.63 -13.65 -29.80
C TRP A 470 1.51 -13.94 -28.78
N TYR A 471 1.38 -15.19 -28.33
CA TYR A 471 0.37 -15.56 -27.34
C TYR A 471 0.62 -14.90 -25.98
N ARG A 472 1.89 -14.73 -25.59
CA ARG A 472 2.25 -14.02 -24.36
C ARG A 472 1.87 -12.54 -24.48
N ARG A 473 2.16 -11.91 -25.63
CA ARG A 473 1.75 -10.52 -25.91
C ARG A 473 0.23 -10.34 -25.81
N TYR A 474 -0.53 -11.29 -26.37
CA TYR A 474 -1.99 -11.27 -26.27
C TYR A 474 -2.47 -11.35 -24.81
N ILE A 475 -1.92 -12.27 -24.02
CA ILE A 475 -2.27 -12.40 -22.60
C ILE A 475 -1.90 -11.12 -21.83
N ASP A 476 -0.72 -10.55 -22.05
CA ASP A 476 -0.28 -9.30 -21.43
C ASP A 476 -1.31 -8.18 -21.69
N ASN A 477 -1.71 -8.00 -22.96
CA ASN A 477 -2.68 -6.99 -23.37
C ASN A 477 -4.08 -7.22 -22.78
N VAL A 478 -4.55 -8.46 -22.74
CA VAL A 478 -5.84 -8.80 -22.10
C VAL A 478 -5.79 -8.51 -20.60
N MET A 479 -4.71 -8.88 -19.93
CA MET A 479 -4.56 -8.67 -18.49
C MET A 479 -4.42 -7.18 -18.14
N LYS A 480 -3.86 -6.35 -19.03
CA LYS A 480 -3.89 -4.88 -18.88
C LYS A 480 -5.30 -4.32 -18.73
N LEU A 481 -6.29 -4.85 -19.46
CA LEU A 481 -7.68 -4.37 -19.36
C LEU A 481 -8.30 -4.60 -17.97
N THR A 482 -7.77 -5.55 -17.20
CA THR A 482 -8.26 -5.83 -15.84
C THR A 482 -7.91 -4.73 -14.85
N SER A 483 -6.91 -3.89 -15.14
CA SER A 483 -6.58 -2.73 -14.33
C SER A 483 -7.58 -1.59 -14.49
N ALA A 484 -8.23 -1.46 -15.67
CA ALA A 484 -9.26 -0.46 -15.91
C ALA A 484 -10.55 -0.72 -15.10
N LEU A 485 -10.80 -1.97 -14.70
CA LEU A 485 -11.95 -2.33 -13.86
C LEU A 485 -11.75 -2.05 -12.36
N GLN A 486 -10.53 -1.65 -11.97
CA GLN A 486 -10.14 -1.34 -10.59
C GLN A 486 -10.27 0.17 -10.38
#